data_AF-A0A1F3SRY8-F1
#
_entry.id   AF-A0A1F3SRY8-F1
#
_cell.length_a   1.000
_cell.length_b   1.000
_cell.length_c   1.000
_cell.angle_alpha   90.00
_cell.angle_beta   90.00
_cell.angle_gamma   90.00
#
_symmetry.space_group_name_H-M   'P 1'
#
loop_
_entity.id
_entity.type
_entity.pdbx_description
1 polymer ?
#
loop_
_entity_poly.entity_id
_entity_poly.type
_entity_poly.pdbx_seq_one_letter_code
_entity_poly.pdbx_strand_id
1 'polypeptide(L)'
;MVGPTFPLIVLLILLLSCAHQSAIGSKLEAPAPAVKIESKKEYLETTYSAQQGECRVSVTTYFAESVNKDTARLRPMNCSDETVVAKLFQQILSTVSSGHHGRLPFSGLSMGRLVEYPSFSQALKTLASESREWNLKKGAPVKGHENNFATQALNELLPSMWVEKILRPYWEKLKIPGVEKVLIDPASKLPFDCQFWISSVR
;
A
#
# COMPACT_ATOMS: atom_id res chain seq x y z
N MET A 1 42.04 58.08 -40.36
CA MET A 1 42.95 57.67 -41.44
C MET A 1 43.58 56.35 -41.05
N VAL A 2 43.37 55.33 -41.89
CA VAL A 2 44.20 54.12 -42.12
C VAL A 2 44.53 53.21 -40.92
N GLY A 3 44.17 51.92 -41.02
CA GLY A 3 44.61 50.82 -40.13
C GLY A 3 46.13 50.54 -40.24
N PRO A 4 46.68 49.34 -39.91
CA PRO A 4 46.03 48.03 -40.07
C PRO A 4 46.50 46.89 -39.11
N THR A 5 46.00 45.68 -39.41
CA THR A 5 46.66 44.35 -39.30
C THR A 5 47.01 43.74 -37.94
N PHE A 6 46.25 42.70 -37.57
CA PHE A 6 46.75 41.55 -36.80
C PHE A 6 46.58 40.27 -37.64
N PRO A 7 47.62 39.44 -37.81
CA PRO A 7 47.49 38.12 -38.42
C PRO A 7 47.31 37.01 -37.37
N LEU A 8 46.67 35.93 -37.83
CA LEU A 8 46.65 34.57 -37.28
C LEU A 8 48.04 34.05 -36.87
N ILE A 9 48.10 33.25 -35.79
CA ILE A 9 48.91 32.04 -35.52
C ILE A 9 48.37 31.53 -34.17
N VAL A 10 47.48 30.51 -34.07
CA VAL A 10 47.67 29.06 -34.24
C VAL A 10 48.82 28.49 -33.40
N LEU A 11 48.47 27.66 -32.40
CA LEU A 11 49.02 26.32 -32.11
C LEU A 11 49.42 26.07 -30.63
N LEU A 12 48.89 24.94 -30.13
CA LEU A 12 49.46 24.04 -29.12
C LEU A 12 49.45 24.50 -27.64
N ILE A 13 48.53 23.92 -26.85
CA ILE A 13 48.84 23.02 -25.72
C ILE A 13 47.59 22.16 -25.47
N LEU A 14 47.64 20.94 -26.01
CA LEU A 14 46.94 19.78 -25.48
C LEU A 14 47.78 19.27 -24.29
N LEU A 15 47.14 18.93 -23.17
CA LEU A 15 47.20 17.59 -22.59
C LEU A 15 46.58 17.55 -21.18
N LEU A 16 45.76 16.52 -20.97
CA LEU A 16 45.48 15.82 -19.70
C LEU A 16 44.60 16.54 -18.67
N SER A 17 43.29 16.55 -18.92
CA SER A 17 42.26 16.42 -17.87
C SER A 17 40.90 16.17 -18.50
N CYS A 18 40.58 14.92 -18.85
CA CYS A 18 39.19 14.45 -19.00
C CYS A 18 39.21 12.98 -19.44
N ALA A 19 39.18 12.05 -18.49
CA ALA A 19 38.63 10.70 -18.70
C ALA A 19 38.61 9.94 -17.38
N HIS A 20 37.69 10.30 -16.50
CA HIS A 20 37.07 9.35 -15.57
C HIS A 20 35.56 9.60 -15.66
N GLN A 21 34.97 9.23 -16.81
CA GLN A 21 33.54 8.99 -16.89
C GLN A 21 33.29 7.72 -16.09
N SER A 22 32.88 7.88 -14.83
CA SER A 22 32.11 6.87 -14.15
C SER A 22 30.90 6.57 -15.03
N ALA A 23 30.95 5.44 -15.74
CA ALA A 23 29.78 4.80 -16.29
C ALA A 23 28.89 4.40 -15.11
N ILE A 24 28.07 5.34 -14.64
CA ILE A 24 26.89 5.04 -13.87
C ILE A 24 25.99 4.31 -14.86
N GLY A 25 26.10 2.98 -14.83
CA GLY A 25 25.13 2.12 -15.48
C GLY A 25 23.77 2.46 -14.88
N SER A 26 23.03 3.32 -15.57
CA SER A 26 21.59 3.44 -15.39
C SER A 26 21.03 2.08 -15.77
N LYS A 27 20.92 1.22 -14.77
CA LYS A 27 20.14 -0.01 -14.81
C LYS A 27 18.79 0.44 -15.37
N LEU A 28 18.50 0.09 -16.63
CA LEU A 28 17.24 0.43 -17.29
C LEU A 28 16.16 -0.20 -16.41
N GLU A 29 15.60 0.59 -15.50
CA GLU A 29 14.52 0.15 -14.65
C GLU A 29 13.35 -0.07 -15.60
N ALA A 30 12.87 -1.32 -15.67
CA ALA A 30 11.75 -1.67 -16.52
C ALA A 30 10.61 -0.66 -16.25
N PRO A 31 9.94 -0.14 -17.29
CA PRO A 31 8.87 0.84 -17.11
C PRO A 31 7.88 0.31 -16.07
N ALA A 32 7.47 1.17 -15.14
CA ALA A 32 6.54 0.80 -14.08
C ALA A 32 5.31 0.09 -14.70
N PRO A 33 4.87 -1.05 -14.15
CA PRO A 33 3.85 -1.88 -14.78
C PRO A 33 2.55 -1.08 -14.93
N ALA A 34 2.03 -0.91 -16.14
CA ALA A 34 0.85 -0.07 -16.37
C ALA A 34 -0.38 -0.54 -15.56
N VAL A 35 -1.14 0.41 -14.99
CA VAL A 35 -2.40 0.11 -14.29
C VAL A 35 -3.51 -0.14 -15.32
N LYS A 36 -4.08 -1.33 -15.33
CA LYS A 36 -5.24 -1.70 -16.14
C LYS A 36 -6.53 -1.28 -15.43
N ILE A 37 -7.44 -0.65 -16.16
CA ILE A 37 -8.73 -0.17 -15.65
C ILE A 37 -9.86 -0.92 -16.37
N GLU A 38 -10.75 -1.55 -15.62
CA GLU A 38 -11.93 -2.24 -16.12
C GLU A 38 -13.17 -1.71 -15.42
N SER A 39 -14.11 -1.12 -16.17
CA SER A 39 -15.39 -0.66 -15.64
C SER A 39 -16.52 -1.58 -16.08
N LYS A 40 -17.29 -2.10 -15.12
CA LYS A 40 -18.43 -2.97 -15.38
C LYS A 40 -19.70 -2.32 -14.85
N LYS A 41 -20.40 -1.59 -15.73
CA LYS A 41 -21.61 -0.82 -15.37
C LYS A 41 -22.70 -1.70 -14.77
N GLU A 42 -22.84 -2.94 -15.25
CA GLU A 42 -23.82 -3.91 -14.75
C GLU A 42 -23.62 -4.27 -13.27
N TYR A 43 -22.37 -4.21 -12.78
CA TYR A 43 -22.03 -4.45 -11.36
C TYR A 43 -21.81 -3.16 -10.58
N LEU A 44 -21.92 -1.99 -11.23
CA LEU A 44 -21.66 -0.68 -10.61
C LEU A 44 -20.24 -0.60 -10.00
N GLU A 45 -19.25 -1.17 -10.70
CA GLU A 45 -17.88 -1.33 -10.22
C GLU A 45 -16.84 -0.88 -11.25
N THR A 46 -15.75 -0.29 -10.77
CA THR A 46 -14.50 -0.10 -11.51
C THR A 46 -13.37 -0.81 -10.80
N THR A 47 -12.65 -1.67 -11.50
CA THR A 47 -11.47 -2.37 -10.99
C THR A 47 -10.20 -1.82 -11.62
N TYR A 48 -9.29 -1.38 -10.77
CA TYR A 48 -7.94 -0.97 -11.12
C TYR A 48 -7.00 -2.11 -10.76
N SER A 49 -6.12 -2.53 -11.66
CA SER A 49 -5.20 -3.64 -11.40
C SER A 49 -3.80 -3.36 -11.91
N ALA A 50 -2.81 -3.82 -11.16
CA ALA A 50 -1.41 -3.77 -11.52
C ALA A 50 -0.77 -5.12 -11.20
N GLN A 51 0.30 -5.46 -11.93
CA GLN A 51 0.94 -6.76 -11.81
C GLN A 51 2.45 -6.64 -11.91
N GLN A 52 3.17 -7.40 -11.08
CA GLN A 52 4.62 -7.56 -11.16
C GLN A 52 4.96 -9.05 -10.99
N GLY A 53 5.46 -9.67 -12.05
CA GLY A 53 5.61 -11.13 -12.11
C GLY A 53 4.25 -11.81 -11.95
N GLU A 54 4.16 -12.77 -11.03
CA GLU A 54 2.92 -13.48 -10.70
C GLU A 54 2.01 -12.71 -9.73
N CYS A 55 2.55 -11.76 -8.97
CA CYS A 55 1.79 -10.98 -8.01
C CYS A 55 0.92 -9.94 -8.73
N ARG A 56 -0.40 -10.06 -8.55
CA ARG A 56 -1.40 -9.12 -9.06
C ARG A 56 -2.11 -8.47 -7.89
N VAL A 57 -2.25 -7.16 -7.94
CA VAL A 57 -3.06 -6.40 -6.97
C VAL A 57 -4.21 -5.75 -7.73
N SER A 58 -5.42 -5.83 -7.18
CA SER A 58 -6.56 -5.05 -7.66
C SER A 58 -7.19 -4.22 -6.55
N VAL A 59 -7.69 -3.05 -6.93
CA VAL A 59 -8.54 -2.19 -6.12
C VAL A 59 -9.86 -2.01 -6.86
N THR A 60 -10.95 -2.43 -6.25
CA THR A 60 -12.29 -2.24 -6.79
C THR A 60 -12.98 -1.09 -6.06
N THR A 61 -13.44 -0.11 -6.83
CA THR A 61 -14.29 0.99 -6.35
C THR A 61 -15.71 0.80 -6.86
N TYR A 62 -16.68 1.37 -6.16
CA TYR A 62 -18.09 1.21 -6.46
C TYR A 62 -18.72 2.54 -6.87
N PHE A 63 -19.74 2.48 -7.71
CA PHE A 63 -20.46 3.68 -8.15
C PHE A 63 -21.37 4.20 -7.02
N ALA A 64 -21.86 5.43 -7.17
CA ALA A 64 -22.62 6.13 -6.13
C ALA A 64 -23.93 5.43 -5.73
N GLU A 65 -24.48 4.62 -6.63
CA GLU A 65 -25.70 3.84 -6.45
C GLU A 65 -25.47 2.51 -5.68
N SER A 66 -24.22 2.13 -5.43
CA SER A 66 -23.88 0.93 -4.69
C SER A 66 -23.97 1.14 -3.18
N VAL A 67 -24.36 0.08 -2.45
CA VAL A 67 -24.30 0.04 -0.98
C VAL A 67 -22.88 0.19 -0.44
N ASN A 68 -21.87 -0.12 -1.25
CA ASN A 68 -20.45 -0.05 -0.88
C ASN A 68 -19.74 1.19 -1.46
N LYS A 69 -20.49 2.20 -1.95
CA LYS A 69 -19.95 3.38 -2.65
C LYS A 69 -18.77 4.06 -1.95
N ASP A 70 -18.76 4.05 -0.62
CA ASP A 70 -17.74 4.74 0.17
C ASP A 70 -16.54 3.85 0.55
N THR A 71 -16.54 2.55 0.19
CA THR A 71 -15.49 1.58 0.56
C THR A 71 -14.92 0.89 -0.67
N ALA A 72 -13.65 1.14 -0.97
CA ALA A 72 -12.90 0.35 -1.96
C ALA A 72 -12.48 -1.01 -1.38
N ARG A 73 -12.25 -1.99 -2.24
CA ARG A 73 -11.73 -3.31 -1.85
C ARG A 73 -10.36 -3.55 -2.44
N LEU A 74 -9.35 -3.77 -1.59
CA LEU A 74 -8.04 -4.26 -1.99
C LEU A 74 -8.07 -5.79 -2.08
N ARG A 75 -7.46 -6.34 -3.14
CA ARG A 75 -7.28 -7.78 -3.31
C ARG A 75 -5.91 -8.11 -3.91
N PRO A 76 -4.95 -8.59 -3.11
CA PRO A 76 -3.74 -9.22 -3.62
C PRO A 76 -4.04 -10.63 -4.13
N MET A 77 -3.34 -11.08 -5.18
CA MET A 77 -3.45 -12.41 -5.76
C MET A 77 -2.06 -12.92 -6.13
N ASN A 78 -1.72 -14.13 -5.69
CA ASN A 78 -0.42 -14.78 -5.95
C ASN A 78 0.79 -13.94 -5.52
N CYS A 79 0.67 -13.22 -4.40
CA CYS A 79 1.73 -12.38 -3.85
C CYS A 79 2.38 -13.06 -2.65
N SER A 80 3.68 -13.31 -2.72
CA SER A 80 4.48 -13.81 -1.59
C SER A 80 5.16 -12.70 -0.79
N ASP A 81 5.30 -11.52 -1.38
CA ASP A 81 6.01 -10.37 -0.81
C ASP A 81 5.08 -9.16 -0.69
N GLU A 82 4.80 -8.76 0.55
CA GLU A 82 3.96 -7.60 0.85
C GLU A 82 4.56 -6.28 0.36
N THR A 83 5.88 -6.19 0.16
CA THR A 83 6.51 -4.98 -0.39
C THR A 83 6.11 -4.75 -1.85
N VAL A 84 5.94 -5.84 -2.62
CA VAL A 84 5.40 -5.80 -3.98
C VAL A 84 3.94 -5.39 -3.96
N VAL A 85 3.15 -5.91 -3.01
CA VAL A 85 1.74 -5.52 -2.82
C VAL A 85 1.64 -4.02 -2.53
N ALA A 86 2.44 -3.52 -1.59
CA ALA A 86 2.50 -2.11 -1.21
C ALA A 86 2.85 -1.22 -2.41
N LYS A 87 3.87 -1.58 -3.20
CA LYS A 87 4.28 -0.85 -4.40
C LYS A 87 3.16 -0.78 -5.45
N LEU A 88 2.55 -1.93 -5.78
CA LEU A 88 1.47 -2.00 -6.77
C LEU A 88 0.22 -1.25 -6.29
N PHE A 89 -0.11 -1.35 -5.00
CA PHE A 89 -1.21 -0.61 -4.40
C PHE A 89 -0.99 0.91 -4.46
N GLN A 90 0.21 1.39 -4.10
CA GLN A 90 0.56 2.81 -4.21
C GLN A 90 0.40 3.32 -5.65
N GLN A 91 0.83 2.53 -6.62
CA GLN A 91 0.69 2.87 -8.04
C GLN A 91 -0.78 2.95 -8.48
N ILE A 92 -1.60 2.00 -8.02
CA ILE A 92 -3.05 2.04 -8.27
C ILE A 92 -3.67 3.29 -7.66
N LEU A 93 -3.37 3.64 -6.40
CA LEU A 93 -3.92 4.84 -5.77
C LEU A 93 -3.50 6.14 -6.47
N SER A 94 -2.27 6.21 -6.97
CA SER A 94 -1.81 7.34 -7.79
C SER A 94 -2.66 7.50 -9.06
N THR A 95 -2.97 6.38 -9.72
CA THR A 95 -3.84 6.37 -10.92
C THR A 95 -5.27 6.76 -10.57
N VAL A 96 -5.83 6.19 -9.50
CA VAL A 96 -7.19 6.48 -9.04
C VAL A 96 -7.33 7.96 -8.69
N SER A 97 -6.42 8.50 -7.89
CA SER A 97 -6.47 9.90 -7.43
C SER A 97 -6.25 10.91 -8.55
N SER A 98 -5.38 10.61 -9.51
CA SER A 98 -5.17 11.46 -10.69
C SER A 98 -6.46 11.63 -11.50
N GLY A 99 -7.28 10.58 -11.60
CA GLY A 99 -8.61 10.65 -12.23
C GLY A 99 -9.65 11.44 -11.42
N HIS A 100 -9.35 11.83 -10.19
CA HIS A 100 -10.27 12.44 -9.22
C HIS A 100 -9.66 13.68 -8.55
N HIS A 101 -8.98 14.52 -9.33
CA HIS A 101 -8.39 15.80 -8.87
C HIS A 101 -7.51 15.66 -7.63
N GLY A 102 -6.73 14.57 -7.54
CA GLY A 102 -5.81 14.29 -6.44
C GLY A 102 -6.47 13.73 -5.18
N ARG A 103 -7.75 13.36 -5.23
CA ARG A 103 -8.49 12.77 -4.08
C ARG A 103 -8.91 11.34 -4.38
N LEU A 104 -9.09 10.53 -3.34
CA LEU A 104 -9.70 9.21 -3.51
C LEU A 104 -11.22 9.33 -3.53
N PRO A 105 -11.94 8.61 -4.42
CA PRO A 105 -13.40 8.65 -4.51
C PRO A 105 -14.11 7.82 -3.42
N PHE A 106 -13.36 7.34 -2.42
CA PHE A 106 -13.85 6.52 -1.32
C PHE A 106 -13.19 6.95 -0.01
N SER A 107 -13.87 6.71 1.11
CA SER A 107 -13.38 7.01 2.45
C SER A 107 -13.06 5.77 3.28
N GLY A 108 -13.27 4.58 2.73
CA GLY A 108 -12.97 3.29 3.35
C GLY A 108 -12.19 2.37 2.41
N LEU A 109 -11.37 1.49 2.99
CA LEU A 109 -10.62 0.46 2.30
C LEU A 109 -10.81 -0.88 3.03
N SER A 110 -11.58 -1.78 2.43
CA SER A 110 -11.62 -3.18 2.84
C SER A 110 -10.32 -3.86 2.44
N MET A 111 -9.60 -4.36 3.45
CA MET A 111 -8.36 -5.11 3.24
C MET A 111 -8.63 -6.61 3.04
N GLY A 112 -9.85 -7.09 3.33
CA GLY A 112 -10.18 -8.50 3.25
C GLY A 112 -9.75 -9.24 4.52
N ARG A 113 -9.14 -10.41 4.36
CA ARG A 113 -8.70 -11.27 5.48
C ARG A 113 -7.30 -10.89 5.93
N LEU A 114 -7.08 -10.82 7.23
CA LEU A 114 -5.78 -10.46 7.81
C LEU A 114 -4.67 -11.46 7.44
N VAL A 115 -4.99 -12.75 7.26
CA VAL A 115 -4.02 -13.78 6.83
C VAL A 115 -3.46 -13.57 5.42
N GLU A 116 -4.10 -12.73 4.59
CA GLU A 116 -3.55 -12.32 3.29
C GLU A 116 -2.34 -11.37 3.46
N TYR A 117 -2.11 -10.88 4.69
CA TYR A 117 -0.99 -10.04 5.09
C TYR A 117 -0.28 -10.71 6.29
N PRO A 118 0.59 -11.72 6.03
CA PRO A 118 1.28 -12.47 7.08
C PRO A 118 1.96 -11.60 8.14
N SER A 119 2.51 -10.44 7.76
CA SER A 119 3.16 -9.52 8.71
C SER A 119 2.16 -8.97 9.73
N PHE A 120 0.94 -8.62 9.30
CA PHE A 120 -0.11 -8.08 10.17
C PHE A 120 -0.71 -9.18 11.05
N SER A 121 -0.94 -10.37 10.48
CA SER A 121 -1.40 -11.55 11.22
C SER A 121 -0.42 -11.91 12.33
N GLN A 122 0.88 -11.91 12.04
CA GLN A 122 1.91 -12.20 13.03
C GLN A 122 2.00 -11.10 14.10
N ALA A 123 1.90 -9.82 13.71
CA ALA A 123 1.90 -8.71 14.66
C ALA A 123 0.71 -8.78 15.64
N LEU A 124 -0.48 -9.15 15.16
CA LEU A 124 -1.65 -9.37 16.01
C LEU A 124 -1.42 -10.51 17.01
N LYS A 125 -0.84 -11.64 16.57
CA LYS A 125 -0.48 -12.76 17.46
C LYS A 125 0.50 -12.33 18.55
N THR A 126 1.56 -11.62 18.16
CA THR A 126 2.59 -11.14 19.08
C THR A 126 1.98 -10.21 20.13
N LEU A 127 1.20 -9.21 19.70
CA LEU A 127 0.52 -8.27 20.59
C LEU A 127 -0.41 -9.02 21.56
N ALA A 128 -1.19 -9.98 21.07
CA ALA A 128 -2.05 -10.82 21.92
C ALA A 128 -1.26 -11.70 22.90
N SER A 129 -0.08 -12.20 22.52
CA SER A 129 0.76 -13.03 23.38
C SER A 129 1.37 -12.26 24.56
N GLU A 130 1.59 -10.97 24.37
CA GLU A 130 2.21 -10.08 25.35
C GLU A 130 1.18 -9.27 26.15
N SER A 131 -0.06 -9.19 25.65
CA SER A 131 -1.11 -8.39 26.26
C SER A 131 -1.70 -9.03 27.52
N ARG A 132 -1.77 -8.25 28.60
CA ARG A 132 -2.51 -8.61 29.82
C ARG A 132 -4.03 -8.66 29.61
N GLU A 133 -4.52 -8.11 28.50
CA GLU A 133 -5.93 -8.11 28.15
C GLU A 133 -6.35 -9.39 27.41
N TRP A 134 -5.39 -10.28 27.10
CA TRP A 134 -5.63 -11.58 26.49
C TRP A 134 -5.37 -12.73 27.46
N ASN A 135 -6.32 -13.67 27.57
CA ASN A 135 -6.17 -14.87 28.38
C ASN A 135 -5.67 -16.04 27.53
N LEU A 136 -4.37 -16.32 27.58
CA LEU A 136 -3.73 -17.40 26.82
C LEU A 136 -4.27 -18.80 27.12
N LYS A 137 -4.76 -19.05 28.34
CA LYS A 137 -5.33 -20.36 28.68
C LYS A 137 -6.68 -20.58 28.02
N LYS A 138 -7.48 -19.51 27.89
CA LYS A 138 -8.83 -19.55 27.31
C LYS A 138 -8.85 -19.28 25.81
N GLY A 139 -7.84 -18.60 25.28
CA GLY A 139 -7.83 -18.11 23.89
C GLY A 139 -8.90 -17.06 23.65
N ALA A 140 -9.09 -16.15 24.60
CA ALA A 140 -10.09 -15.09 24.55
C ALA A 140 -9.62 -13.85 25.31
N PRO A 141 -10.20 -12.66 25.05
CA PRO A 141 -9.96 -11.48 25.87
C PRO A 141 -10.34 -11.70 27.33
N VAL A 142 -9.66 -11.01 28.25
CA VAL A 142 -10.03 -10.98 29.68
C VAL A 142 -11.39 -10.32 29.88
N LYS A 143 -11.74 -9.34 29.04
CA LYS A 143 -13.03 -8.65 29.04
C LYS A 143 -13.49 -8.37 27.62
N GLY A 144 -14.80 -8.49 27.37
CA GLY A 144 -15.42 -8.16 26.09
C GLY A 144 -15.30 -9.29 25.06
N HIS A 145 -15.39 -8.91 23.79
CA HIS A 145 -15.44 -9.81 22.64
C HIS A 145 -14.12 -9.76 21.85
N GLU A 146 -13.73 -10.86 21.21
CA GLU A 146 -12.48 -10.97 20.43
C GLU A 146 -12.38 -9.92 19.32
N ASN A 147 -13.47 -9.60 18.63
CA ASN A 147 -13.56 -8.48 17.69
C ASN A 147 -13.15 -7.13 18.31
N ASN A 148 -13.53 -6.85 19.56
CA ASN A 148 -13.16 -5.58 20.21
C ASN A 148 -11.66 -5.53 20.49
N PHE A 149 -11.11 -6.62 21.03
CA PHE A 149 -9.68 -6.76 21.26
C PHE A 149 -8.89 -6.61 19.95
N ALA A 150 -9.26 -7.35 18.91
CA ALA A 150 -8.59 -7.30 17.62
C ALA A 150 -8.71 -5.91 16.95
N THR A 151 -9.85 -5.23 17.09
CA THR A 151 -10.01 -3.86 16.60
C THR A 151 -9.03 -2.90 17.31
N GLN A 152 -8.93 -2.99 18.64
CA GLN A 152 -8.00 -2.15 19.41
C GLN A 152 -6.55 -2.46 19.05
N ALA A 153 -6.17 -3.74 19.06
CA ALA A 153 -4.83 -4.20 18.70
C ALA A 153 -4.42 -3.75 17.29
N LEU A 154 -5.31 -3.88 16.29
CA LEU A 154 -4.98 -3.46 14.93
C LEU A 154 -4.89 -1.93 14.79
N ASN A 155 -5.63 -1.14 15.56
CA ASN A 155 -5.44 0.32 15.60
C ASN A 155 -4.11 0.71 16.24
N GLU A 156 -3.64 -0.03 17.27
CA GLU A 156 -2.31 0.16 17.85
C GLU A 156 -1.21 -0.17 16.84
N LEU A 157 -1.40 -1.22 16.04
CA LEU A 157 -0.47 -1.64 15.00
C LEU A 157 -0.54 -0.76 13.73
N LEU A 158 -1.66 -0.08 13.47
CA LEU A 158 -1.92 0.65 12.23
C LEU A 158 -0.78 1.60 11.81
N PRO A 159 -0.16 2.42 12.69
CA PRO A 159 0.94 3.31 12.31
C PRO A 159 2.19 2.59 11.78
N SER A 160 2.37 1.31 12.11
CA SER A 160 3.48 0.48 11.64
C SER A 160 3.18 -0.24 10.32
N MET A 161 1.90 -0.36 9.94
CA MET A 161 1.47 -1.05 8.73
C MET A 161 1.81 -0.24 7.48
N TRP A 162 2.27 -0.91 6.42
CA TRP A 162 2.63 -0.26 5.16
C TRP A 162 1.45 0.51 4.53
N VAL A 163 0.22 0.01 4.73
CA VAL A 163 -1.00 0.58 4.14
C VAL A 163 -1.31 1.97 4.70
N GLU A 164 -0.97 2.21 5.96
CA GLU A 164 -1.15 3.50 6.61
C GLU A 164 -0.28 4.57 5.95
N LYS A 165 1.01 4.27 5.74
CA LYS A 165 1.96 5.17 5.09
C LYS A 165 1.53 5.54 3.66
N ILE A 166 0.93 4.60 2.94
CA ILE A 166 0.46 4.82 1.56
C ILE A 166 -0.81 5.67 1.52
N LEU A 167 -1.70 5.53 2.50
CA LEU A 167 -2.99 6.23 2.52
C LEU A 167 -2.93 7.63 3.15
N ARG A 168 -1.96 7.88 4.04
CA ARG A 168 -1.78 9.15 4.75
C ARG A 168 -1.75 10.41 3.86
N PRO A 169 -1.18 10.39 2.63
CA PRO A 169 -1.27 11.55 1.72
C PRO A 169 -2.70 11.90 1.28
N TYR A 170 -3.62 10.94 1.35
CA TYR A 170 -5.01 11.10 0.91
C TYR A 170 -5.99 11.26 2.07
N TRP A 171 -5.67 10.68 3.23
CA TRP A 171 -6.53 10.68 4.41
C TRP A 171 -5.77 11.24 5.62
N GLU A 172 -6.31 12.31 6.21
CA GLU A 172 -5.70 13.00 7.35
C GLU A 172 -5.59 12.11 8.60
N LYS A 173 -6.66 11.36 8.89
CA LYS A 173 -6.72 10.45 10.02
C LYS A 173 -7.28 9.11 9.57
N LEU A 174 -6.59 8.03 9.95
CA LEU A 174 -6.97 6.66 9.66
C LEU A 174 -7.36 5.95 10.95
N LYS A 175 -8.37 5.08 10.84
CA LYS A 175 -8.73 4.13 11.91
C LYS A 175 -9.27 2.84 11.32
N ILE A 176 -9.16 1.76 12.08
CA ILE A 176 -9.91 0.52 11.84
C ILE A 176 -11.16 0.61 12.74
N PRO A 177 -12.35 0.90 12.21
CA PRO A 177 -13.53 1.14 13.04
C PRO A 177 -14.10 -0.16 13.64
N GLY A 178 -13.73 -1.31 13.08
CA GLY A 178 -14.16 -2.62 13.53
C GLY A 178 -13.50 -3.73 12.73
N VAL A 179 -13.63 -4.95 13.25
CA VAL A 179 -13.29 -6.18 12.55
C VAL A 179 -14.38 -7.22 12.73
N GLU A 180 -14.38 -8.22 11.87
CA GLU A 180 -15.34 -9.33 11.92
C GLU A 180 -14.64 -10.69 11.89
N LYS A 181 -15.32 -11.71 12.42
CA LYS A 181 -14.94 -13.13 12.30
C LYS A 181 -13.49 -13.38 12.72
N VAL A 182 -13.12 -12.91 13.91
CA VAL A 182 -11.79 -13.18 14.46
C VAL A 182 -11.63 -14.68 14.63
N LEU A 183 -10.54 -15.23 14.09
CA LEU A 183 -10.19 -16.64 14.24
C LEU A 183 -9.04 -16.79 15.22
N ILE A 184 -9.21 -17.78 16.11
CA ILE A 184 -8.23 -18.14 17.13
C ILE A 184 -7.61 -19.47 16.75
N ASP A 185 -6.28 -19.53 16.78
CA ASP A 185 -5.55 -20.76 16.55
C ASP A 185 -5.76 -21.69 17.75
N PRO A 186 -6.30 -22.91 17.56
CA PRO A 186 -6.61 -23.81 18.67
C PRO A 186 -5.38 -24.29 19.43
N ALA A 187 -4.19 -24.30 18.81
CA ALA A 187 -2.95 -24.75 19.43
C ALA A 187 -2.32 -23.64 20.28
N SER A 188 -2.11 -22.46 19.69
CA SER A 188 -1.49 -21.33 20.39
C SER A 188 -2.45 -20.52 21.25
N LYS A 189 -3.77 -20.66 21.03
CA LYS A 189 -4.82 -19.85 21.66
C LYS A 189 -4.68 -18.34 21.36
N LEU A 190 -4.07 -17.99 20.24
CA LEU A 190 -3.86 -16.60 19.80
C LEU A 190 -4.75 -16.24 18.60
N PRO A 191 -5.23 -15.00 18.51
CA PRO A 191 -5.93 -14.51 17.33
C PRO A 191 -4.94 -14.39 16.17
N PHE A 192 -5.35 -14.84 14.98
CA PHE A 192 -4.49 -14.83 13.80
C PHE A 192 -5.15 -14.28 12.54
N ASP A 193 -6.47 -14.22 12.50
CA ASP A 193 -7.20 -13.76 11.34
C ASP A 193 -8.44 -12.98 11.73
N CYS A 194 -8.86 -12.08 10.86
CA CYS A 194 -10.13 -11.38 10.93
C CYS A 194 -10.39 -10.72 9.57
N GLN A 195 -11.63 -10.30 9.32
CA GLN A 195 -11.93 -9.36 8.25
C GLN A 195 -11.85 -7.94 8.79
N PHE A 196 -11.16 -7.04 8.08
CA PHE A 196 -10.97 -5.67 8.53
C PHE A 196 -11.00 -4.65 7.38
N TRP A 197 -11.31 -3.42 7.75
CA TRP A 197 -11.29 -2.27 6.86
C TRP A 197 -10.71 -1.06 7.57
N ILE A 198 -10.10 -0.18 6.78
CA ILE A 198 -9.54 1.09 7.24
C ILE A 198 -10.47 2.20 6.76
N SER A 199 -10.70 3.19 7.59
CA SER A 199 -11.55 4.33 7.28
C SER A 199 -10.82 5.64 7.54
N SER A 200 -11.10 6.63 6.68
CA SER A 200 -10.80 8.02 6.95
C SER A 200 -11.75 8.54 8.04
N VAL A 201 -11.19 9.20 9.05
CA VAL A 201 -11.96 9.95 10.05
C VAL A 201 -12.00 11.39 9.59
N ARG A 202 -13.21 11.91 9.36
CA ARG A 202 -13.45 13.34 9.18
C ARG A 202 -13.58 14.03 10.53
#